data_AF-A0A8T0NNH8-F1
#
_entry.id   AF-A0A8T0NNH8-F1
#
_cell.length_a   1.000
_cell.length_b   1.000
_cell.length_c   1.000
_cell.angle_alpha   90.00
_cell.angle_beta   90.00
_cell.angle_gamma   90.00
#
_symmetry.space_group_name_H-M   'P 1'
#
loop_
_entity.id
_entity.type
_entity.pdbx_description
1 polymer ?
#
loop_
_entity_poly.entity_id
_entity_poly.type
_entity_poly.pdbx_seq_one_letter_code
_entity_poly.pdbx_strand_id
1 'polypeptide(L)'
;MEKEAPRNYDKIVNRDEITDAAVAAFANAGQQVPENYVRTEEVLDGVVVGKDESYELPVVDMARLRDPESAALEIGKLGDACRTWGFFQLTDHGVDEEVIQRMKDSTVQFFSSPLESKNKVAVRENSFEGFGHHYSRASGGKLDWAESVILITQPPQERNMEMWPTNPPTF
;
A
#
# COMPACT_ATOMS: atom_id res chain seq x y z
N MET A 1 8.54 27.10 -15.00
CA MET A 1 8.46 25.63 -15.06
C MET A 1 9.78 25.08 -14.59
N GLU A 2 9.86 24.77 -13.30
CA GLU A 2 11.03 24.15 -12.69
C GLU A 2 11.00 22.66 -13.07
N LYS A 3 12.05 22.17 -13.73
CA LYS A 3 12.17 20.74 -14.02
C LYS A 3 12.46 20.04 -12.70
N GLU A 4 11.56 19.15 -12.28
CA GLU A 4 11.77 18.27 -11.15
C GLU A 4 13.08 17.48 -11.36
N ALA A 5 13.97 17.51 -10.37
CA ALA A 5 15.21 16.75 -10.42
C ALA A 5 14.91 15.24 -10.41
N PRO A 6 15.70 14.41 -11.11
CA PRO A 6 15.47 12.96 -11.15
C PRO A 6 15.52 12.38 -9.72
N ARG A 7 14.47 11.64 -9.35
CA ARG A 7 14.43 10.90 -8.08
C ARG A 7 15.55 9.85 -8.10
N ASN A 8 16.44 9.93 -7.13
CA ASN A 8 17.54 8.97 -7.00
C ASN A 8 17.01 7.68 -6.38
N TYR A 9 16.93 6.62 -7.19
CA TYR A 9 16.47 5.29 -6.82
C TYR A 9 17.62 4.34 -6.40
N ASP A 10 18.88 4.80 -6.29
CA ASP A 10 20.07 4.02 -5.86
C ASP A 10 20.00 3.53 -4.39
N LYS A 11 18.91 3.83 -3.67
CA LYS A 11 18.71 3.45 -2.27
C LYS A 11 17.86 2.19 -2.08
N ILE A 12 17.39 1.59 -3.16
CA ILE A 12 16.58 0.37 -3.14
C ILE A 12 17.51 -0.81 -2.88
N VAL A 13 17.21 -1.59 -1.83
CA VAL A 13 17.99 -2.76 -1.42
C VAL A 13 18.00 -3.80 -2.54
N ASN A 14 19.14 -4.52 -2.67
CA ASN A 14 19.38 -5.45 -3.77
C ASN A 14 18.39 -6.64 -3.74
N ARG A 15 17.80 -6.93 -4.90
CA ARG A 15 16.72 -7.92 -5.16
C ARG A 15 16.93 -9.28 -4.49
N ASP A 16 18.16 -9.76 -4.50
CA ASP A 16 18.48 -11.14 -4.10
C ASP A 16 18.41 -11.32 -2.57
N GLU A 17 18.73 -10.28 -1.79
CA GLU A 17 18.67 -10.33 -0.31
C GLU A 17 17.22 -10.29 0.22
N ILE A 18 16.33 -9.61 -0.51
CA ILE A 18 14.93 -9.42 -0.13
C ILE A 18 14.09 -10.67 -0.41
N THR A 19 14.30 -11.28 -1.57
CA THR A 19 13.47 -12.40 -2.05
C THR A 19 13.69 -13.65 -1.22
N ASP A 20 14.95 -13.93 -0.84
CA ASP A 20 15.30 -15.07 -0.01
C ASP A 20 14.79 -14.92 1.44
N ALA A 21 14.84 -13.70 1.99
CA ALA A 21 14.32 -13.41 3.33
C ALA A 21 12.80 -13.55 3.42
N ALA A 22 12.05 -13.08 2.41
CA ALA A 22 10.61 -13.21 2.36
C ALA A 22 10.18 -14.68 2.19
N VAL A 23 10.83 -15.43 1.29
CA VAL A 23 10.57 -16.86 1.11
C VAL A 23 10.84 -17.63 2.40
N ALA A 24 11.97 -17.37 3.07
CA ALA A 24 12.29 -18.04 4.34
C ALA A 24 11.29 -17.67 5.45
N ALA A 25 10.88 -16.40 5.55
CA ALA A 25 9.95 -15.90 6.56
C ALA A 25 8.51 -16.45 6.38
N PHE A 26 8.02 -16.50 5.13
CA PHE A 26 6.67 -16.97 4.84
C PHE A 26 6.55 -18.49 4.66
N ALA A 27 7.62 -19.18 4.24
CA ALA A 27 7.61 -20.64 4.07
C ALA A 27 7.78 -21.41 5.40
N ASN A 28 8.46 -20.84 6.39
CA ASN A 28 8.74 -21.49 7.68
C ASN A 28 7.91 -20.90 8.82
N ALA A 29 6.58 -20.86 8.64
CA ALA A 29 5.63 -20.49 9.69
C ALA A 29 5.75 -21.46 10.90
N GLY A 30 6.63 -21.12 11.85
CA GLY A 30 7.02 -21.96 12.98
C GLY A 30 8.46 -21.75 13.50
N GLN A 31 9.31 -21.04 12.75
CA GLN A 31 10.64 -20.63 13.21
C GLN A 31 10.66 -19.15 13.70
N GLN A 32 11.73 -18.79 14.42
CA GLN A 32 11.95 -17.45 14.96
C GLN A 32 11.95 -16.40 13.84
N VAL A 33 11.21 -15.30 14.04
CA VAL A 33 11.17 -14.15 13.12
C VAL A 33 12.60 -13.64 12.87
N PRO A 34 13.06 -13.48 11.61
CA PRO A 34 14.41 -13.02 11.33
C PRO A 34 14.66 -11.59 11.85
N GLU A 35 15.89 -11.32 12.28
CA GLU A 35 16.26 -10.07 12.97
C GLU A 35 15.98 -8.80 12.15
N ASN A 36 16.03 -8.87 10.83
CA ASN A 36 15.69 -7.74 9.95
C ASN A 36 14.19 -7.38 9.98
N TYR A 37 13.30 -8.23 10.49
CA TYR A 37 11.88 -7.90 10.70
C TYR A 37 11.55 -7.51 12.15
N VAL A 38 12.44 -7.80 13.11
CA VAL A 38 12.24 -7.48 14.52
C VAL A 38 12.44 -5.98 14.75
N ARG A 39 11.42 -5.30 15.29
CA ARG A 39 11.50 -3.91 15.70
C ARG A 39 11.86 -3.84 17.19
N THR A 40 13.08 -3.42 17.51
CA THR A 40 13.61 -3.48 18.88
C THR A 40 13.32 -2.21 19.70
N GLU A 41 13.10 -1.04 19.08
CA GLU A 41 12.94 0.24 19.82
C GLU A 41 11.83 1.18 19.31
N GLU A 42 11.29 1.02 18.09
CA GLU A 42 10.27 1.93 17.52
C GLU A 42 8.81 1.61 17.92
N VAL A 43 8.53 0.44 18.48
CA VAL A 43 7.15 -0.04 18.72
C VAL A 43 6.78 -0.06 20.21
N LEU A 44 7.70 0.32 21.10
CA LEU A 44 7.49 0.20 22.56
C LEU A 44 6.36 1.09 23.10
N ASP A 45 5.96 2.14 22.37
CA ASP A 45 4.84 3.02 22.73
C ASP A 45 3.65 2.91 21.76
N GLY A 46 3.47 1.76 21.10
CA GLY A 46 2.21 1.43 20.45
C GLY A 46 1.11 1.33 21.49
N VAL A 47 0.49 2.45 21.86
CA VAL A 47 -0.70 2.48 22.73
C VAL A 47 -1.79 1.73 21.98
N VAL A 48 -2.00 0.47 22.35
CA VAL A 48 -3.28 -0.21 22.07
C VAL A 48 -4.29 0.55 22.91
N VAL A 49 -4.93 1.52 22.29
CA VAL A 49 -5.99 2.30 22.91
C VAL A 49 -7.02 1.31 23.45
N GLY A 50 -7.21 1.34 24.77
CA GLY A 50 -7.84 0.28 25.52
C GLY A 50 -9.26 -0.04 25.04
N LYS A 51 -9.74 -1.25 25.38
CA LYS A 51 -11.09 -1.74 25.06
C LYS A 51 -12.26 -0.82 25.46
N ASP A 52 -12.00 0.21 26.28
CA ASP A 52 -13.00 1.12 26.85
C ASP A 52 -13.04 2.52 26.21
N GLU A 53 -12.22 2.83 25.21
CA GLU A 53 -12.31 4.11 24.47
C GLU A 53 -12.70 3.87 23.00
N SER A 54 -13.95 4.19 22.65
CA SER A 54 -14.45 4.10 21.26
C SER A 54 -14.00 5.31 20.45
N TYR A 55 -12.85 5.21 19.81
CA TYR A 55 -12.41 6.16 18.78
C TYR A 55 -12.98 5.71 17.43
N GLU A 56 -14.20 6.13 17.14
CA GLU A 56 -14.78 5.93 15.81
C GLU A 56 -14.18 6.91 14.82
N LEU A 57 -13.52 6.39 13.79
CA LEU A 57 -13.01 7.20 12.69
C LEU A 57 -14.17 7.97 12.04
N PRO A 58 -13.98 9.27 11.71
CA PRO A 58 -14.99 10.02 10.99
C PRO A 58 -15.40 9.32 9.70
N VAL A 59 -16.70 9.28 9.42
CA VAL A 59 -17.25 8.78 8.17
C VAL A 59 -17.80 9.96 7.37
N VAL A 60 -17.36 10.16 6.14
CA VAL A 60 -17.84 11.22 5.25
C VAL A 60 -18.67 10.58 4.14
N ASP A 61 -19.83 11.16 3.83
CA ASP A 61 -20.75 10.69 2.80
C ASP A 61 -20.58 11.50 1.51
N MET A 62 -20.15 10.85 0.44
CA MET A 62 -19.90 11.51 -0.84
C MET A 62 -21.19 11.91 -1.57
N ALA A 63 -22.31 11.21 -1.37
CA ALA A 63 -23.59 11.60 -1.95
C ALA A 63 -24.07 12.91 -1.33
N ARG A 64 -23.92 13.05 -0.01
CA ARG A 64 -24.24 14.30 0.71
C ARG A 64 -23.31 15.45 0.35
N LEU A 65 -22.03 15.19 0.05
CA LEU A 65 -21.13 16.21 -0.49
C LEU A 65 -21.58 16.73 -1.87
N ARG A 66 -22.29 15.92 -2.64
CA ARG A 66 -22.79 16.27 -3.99
C ARG A 66 -24.19 16.86 -3.99
N ASP A 67 -24.95 16.68 -2.92
CA ASP A 67 -26.30 17.20 -2.76
C ASP A 67 -26.26 18.65 -2.23
N PRO A 68 -26.76 19.65 -2.98
CA PRO A 68 -26.74 21.05 -2.55
C PRO A 68 -27.38 21.32 -1.19
N GLU A 69 -28.38 20.53 -0.78
CA GLU A 69 -29.09 20.72 0.48
C GLU A 69 -28.26 20.27 1.70
N SER A 70 -27.47 19.21 1.55
CA SER A 70 -26.67 18.64 2.64
C SER A 70 -25.16 18.92 2.55
N ALA A 71 -24.67 19.44 1.41
CA ALA A 71 -23.25 19.66 1.16
C ALA A 71 -22.56 20.55 2.19
N ALA A 72 -23.20 21.65 2.62
CA ALA A 72 -22.59 22.57 3.58
C ALA A 72 -22.25 21.89 4.93
N LEU A 73 -23.16 21.03 5.42
CA LEU A 73 -22.96 20.27 6.64
C LEU A 73 -21.86 19.21 6.45
N GLU A 74 -21.87 18.50 5.32
CA GLU A 74 -20.92 17.43 5.06
C GLU A 74 -19.51 17.96 4.76
N ILE A 75 -19.37 19.13 4.13
CA ILE A 75 -18.11 19.85 3.96
C ILE A 75 -17.53 20.25 5.33
N GLY A 76 -18.38 20.67 6.27
CA GLY A 76 -17.96 20.94 7.65
C GLY A 76 -17.35 19.70 8.29
N LYS A 77 -18.05 18.55 8.20
CA LYS A 77 -17.60 17.25 8.69
C LYS A 77 -16.28 16.80 8.07
N LEU A 78 -16.15 16.91 6.74
CA LEU A 78 -14.91 16.60 6.03
C LEU A 78 -13.76 17.49 6.50
N GLY A 79 -13.99 18.80 6.62
CA GLY A 79 -12.99 19.73 7.11
C GLY A 79 -12.53 19.41 8.54
N ASP A 80 -13.46 19.06 9.42
CA ASP A 80 -13.15 18.67 10.80
C ASP A 80 -12.36 17.36 10.85
N ALA A 81 -12.75 16.35 10.07
CA ALA A 81 -12.01 15.10 9.95
C ALA A 81 -10.56 15.34 9.48
N CYS A 82 -10.36 16.17 8.46
CA CYS A 82 -9.03 16.52 7.96
C CYS A 82 -8.17 17.26 9.01
N ARG A 83 -8.75 18.16 9.81
CA ARG A 83 -8.00 18.96 10.81
C ARG A 83 -7.70 18.21 12.10
N THR A 84 -8.63 17.36 12.54
CA THR A 84 -8.56 16.72 13.87
C THR A 84 -8.02 15.31 13.81
N TRP A 85 -8.30 14.57 12.73
CA TRP A 85 -7.86 13.18 12.56
C TRP A 85 -6.78 13.02 11.48
N GLY A 86 -6.89 13.75 10.38
CA GLY A 86 -6.09 13.50 9.17
C GLY A 86 -6.48 12.21 8.43
N PHE A 87 -7.49 11.49 8.91
CA PHE A 87 -8.03 10.25 8.34
C PHE A 87 -9.56 10.20 8.49
N PHE A 88 -10.23 9.57 7.53
CA PHE A 88 -11.67 9.32 7.54
C PHE A 88 -12.01 8.17 6.59
N GLN A 89 -13.19 7.58 6.78
CA GLN A 89 -13.81 6.67 5.82
C GLN A 89 -14.72 7.46 4.88
N LEU A 90 -14.73 7.14 3.59
CA LEU A 90 -15.65 7.73 2.63
C LEU A 90 -16.71 6.70 2.24
N THR A 91 -18.00 7.00 2.43
CA THR A 91 -19.12 6.18 1.99
C THR A 91 -19.81 6.82 0.79
N ASP A 92 -20.67 6.04 0.12
CA ASP A 92 -21.49 6.51 -0.99
C ASP A 92 -20.66 7.17 -2.12
N HIS A 93 -19.40 6.73 -2.24
CA HIS A 93 -18.38 7.29 -3.12
C HIS A 93 -18.71 7.14 -4.62
N GLY A 94 -19.72 6.35 -4.96
CA GLY A 94 -20.20 6.15 -6.34
C GLY A 94 -19.30 5.25 -7.18
N VAL A 95 -18.42 4.47 -6.54
CA VAL A 95 -17.64 3.42 -7.20
C VAL A 95 -18.44 2.13 -7.05
N ASP A 96 -18.70 1.46 -8.16
CA ASP A 96 -19.45 0.22 -8.19
C ASP A 96 -18.77 -0.87 -7.34
N GLU A 97 -19.57 -1.57 -6.52
CA GLU A 97 -19.09 -2.66 -5.68
C GLU A 97 -18.45 -3.78 -6.51
N GLU A 98 -18.92 -4.03 -7.73
CA GLU A 98 -18.35 -5.02 -8.64
C GLU A 98 -16.92 -4.66 -9.05
N VAL A 99 -16.62 -3.37 -9.24
CA VAL A 99 -15.27 -2.90 -9.57
C VAL A 99 -14.33 -3.13 -8.39
N ILE A 100 -14.79 -2.81 -7.17
CA ILE A 100 -14.01 -3.02 -5.94
C ILE A 100 -13.76 -4.51 -5.73
N GLN A 101 -14.78 -5.36 -5.91
CA GLN A 101 -14.66 -6.78 -5.72
C GLN A 101 -13.69 -7.41 -6.74
N ARG A 102 -13.78 -7.04 -8.02
CA ARG A 102 -12.83 -7.52 -9.04
C ARG A 102 -11.39 -7.10 -8.74
N MET A 103 -11.17 -5.88 -8.26
CA MET A 103 -9.84 -5.42 -7.86
C MET A 103 -9.28 -6.23 -6.69
N LYS A 104 -10.10 -6.54 -5.68
CA LYS A 104 -9.72 -7.44 -4.57
C LYS A 104 -9.38 -8.84 -5.07
N ASP A 105 -10.23 -9.41 -5.92
CA ASP A 105 -10.07 -10.76 -6.45
C ASP A 105 -8.79 -10.88 -7.30
N SER A 106 -8.55 -9.93 -8.21
CA SER A 106 -7.32 -9.88 -9.02
C SER A 106 -6.07 -9.75 -8.13
N THR A 107 -6.15 -8.95 -7.07
CA THR A 107 -5.06 -8.79 -6.09
C THR A 107 -4.76 -10.10 -5.37
N VAL A 108 -5.79 -10.76 -4.82
CA VAL A 108 -5.65 -12.04 -4.12
C VAL A 108 -5.07 -13.11 -5.05
N GLN A 109 -5.57 -13.20 -6.29
CA GLN A 109 -5.07 -14.15 -7.29
C GLN A 109 -3.60 -13.90 -7.65
N PHE A 110 -3.20 -12.64 -7.82
CA PHE A 110 -1.80 -12.28 -8.07
C PHE A 110 -0.89 -12.73 -6.92
N PHE A 111 -1.21 -12.35 -5.67
CA PHE A 111 -0.35 -12.68 -4.52
C PHE A 111 -0.36 -14.17 -4.15
N SER A 112 -1.42 -14.90 -4.52
CA SER A 112 -1.50 -16.37 -4.39
C SER A 112 -0.73 -17.12 -5.48
N SER A 113 -0.26 -16.44 -6.53
CA SER A 113 0.50 -17.07 -7.61
C SER A 113 1.92 -17.44 -7.15
N PRO A 114 2.57 -18.44 -7.79
CA PRO A 114 3.94 -18.82 -7.47
C PRO A 114 4.90 -17.62 -7.57
N LEU A 115 5.92 -17.61 -6.72
CA LEU A 115 6.90 -16.54 -6.67
C LEU A 115 7.54 -16.23 -8.03
N GLU A 116 7.85 -17.26 -8.83
CA GLU A 116 8.37 -17.09 -10.19
C GLU A 116 7.45 -16.24 -11.07
N SER A 117 6.12 -16.39 -10.92
CA SER A 117 5.15 -15.58 -11.66
C SER A 117 5.11 -14.14 -11.16
N LYS A 118 5.15 -13.93 -9.84
CA LYS A 118 5.22 -12.59 -9.24
C LYS A 118 6.51 -11.86 -9.63
N ASN A 119 7.63 -12.59 -9.68
CA ASN A 119 8.94 -12.07 -10.05
C ASN A 119 9.07 -11.59 -11.50
N LYS A 120 8.12 -11.93 -12.39
CA LYS A 120 8.10 -11.39 -13.77
C LYS A 120 7.94 -9.88 -13.81
N VAL A 121 7.30 -9.31 -12.78
CA VAL A 121 7.13 -7.86 -12.61
C VAL A 121 7.93 -7.34 -11.42
N ALA A 122 9.00 -8.04 -11.01
CA ALA A 122 9.83 -7.62 -9.89
C ALA A 122 10.42 -6.21 -10.12
N VAL A 123 10.60 -5.46 -9.03
CA VAL A 123 11.28 -4.16 -9.05
C VAL A 123 12.64 -4.30 -9.74
N ARG A 124 12.91 -3.39 -10.69
CA ARG A 124 14.17 -3.34 -11.46
C ARG A 124 15.11 -2.28 -10.91
N GLU A 125 16.39 -2.38 -11.24
CA GLU A 125 17.37 -1.34 -10.93
C GLU A 125 16.87 0.02 -11.46
N ASN A 126 16.97 1.06 -10.63
CA ASN A 126 16.49 2.41 -10.92
C ASN A 126 14.98 2.58 -11.12
N SER A 127 14.15 1.62 -10.69
CA SER A 127 12.69 1.73 -10.66
C SER A 127 12.15 1.56 -9.25
N PHE A 128 11.05 2.23 -8.92
CA PHE A 128 10.28 1.95 -7.71
C PHE A 128 9.00 1.14 -7.98
N GLU A 129 8.62 0.99 -9.25
CA GLU A 129 7.49 0.16 -9.64
C GLU A 129 7.86 -1.32 -9.65
N GLY A 130 6.86 -2.19 -9.48
CA GLY A 130 6.99 -3.64 -9.55
C GLY A 130 6.67 -4.35 -8.25
N PHE A 131 6.78 -5.67 -8.27
CA PHE A 131 6.62 -6.55 -7.12
C PHE A 131 7.91 -6.66 -6.30
N GLY A 132 7.80 -6.61 -4.98
CA GLY A 132 8.90 -6.79 -4.05
C GLY A 132 8.77 -5.90 -2.82
N HIS A 133 9.85 -5.81 -2.05
CA HIS A 133 9.93 -4.91 -0.91
C HIS A 133 10.49 -3.56 -1.33
N HIS A 134 9.70 -2.49 -1.22
CA HIS A 134 10.10 -1.14 -1.61
C HIS A 134 10.74 -0.38 -0.42
N TYR A 135 11.85 -0.87 0.12
CA TYR A 135 12.55 -0.17 1.21
C TYR A 135 13.81 0.55 0.75
N SER A 136 13.86 1.81 1.16
CA SER A 136 15.04 2.66 1.16
C SER A 136 15.91 2.31 2.37
N ARG A 137 17.25 2.32 2.20
CA ARG A 137 18.26 2.19 3.26
C ARG A 137 18.04 3.03 4.54
N ALA A 138 17.11 3.99 4.53
CA ALA A 138 16.74 4.82 5.67
C ALA A 138 16.16 4.06 6.87
N SER A 139 15.60 2.85 6.70
CA SER A 139 15.05 2.03 7.80
C SER A 139 16.11 1.25 8.60
N GLY A 140 17.39 1.61 8.48
CA GLY A 140 18.48 0.90 9.18
C GLY A 140 18.62 -0.57 8.78
N GLY A 141 18.13 -0.95 7.59
CA GLY A 141 18.13 -2.34 7.12
C GLY A 141 16.99 -3.21 7.68
N LYS A 142 16.00 -2.62 8.36
CA LYS A 142 14.78 -3.32 8.79
C LYS A 142 13.77 -3.40 7.64
N LEU A 143 13.05 -4.53 7.56
CA LEU A 143 12.02 -4.85 6.58
C LEU A 143 10.65 -4.92 7.28
N ASP A 144 9.59 -4.51 6.59
CA ASP A 144 8.23 -4.80 7.07
C ASP A 144 7.82 -6.22 6.71
N TRP A 145 6.93 -6.77 7.53
CA TRP A 145 6.29 -8.06 7.30
C TRP A 145 5.18 -7.94 6.25
N ALA A 146 5.54 -7.57 5.03
CA ALA A 146 4.62 -7.35 3.93
C ALA A 146 5.29 -7.60 2.57
N GLU A 147 4.54 -8.17 1.63
CA GLU A 147 4.87 -8.09 0.21
C GLU A 147 4.04 -6.96 -0.44
N SER A 148 4.57 -6.36 -1.50
CA SER A 148 3.91 -5.25 -2.19
C SER A 148 4.14 -5.29 -3.69
N VAL A 149 3.20 -4.67 -4.43
CA VAL A 149 3.37 -4.30 -5.83
C VAL A 149 2.99 -2.83 -5.98
N ILE A 150 3.92 -2.00 -6.45
CA ILE A 150 3.68 -0.57 -6.68
C ILE A 150 3.64 -0.31 -8.18
N LEU A 151 2.60 0.40 -8.64
CA LEU A 151 2.40 0.73 -10.05
C LEU A 151 1.99 2.20 -10.18
N ILE A 152 2.54 2.88 -11.18
CA ILE A 152 2.04 4.16 -11.64
C ILE A 152 0.78 3.90 -12.45
N THR A 153 -0.34 4.49 -12.02
CA THR A 153 -1.65 4.33 -12.68
C THR A 153 -2.10 5.60 -13.39
N GLN A 154 -1.56 6.76 -13.02
CA GLN A 154 -1.90 8.05 -13.60
C GLN A 154 -0.66 8.95 -13.70
N PRO A 155 -0.56 9.80 -14.74
CA PRO A 155 -1.44 9.82 -15.91
C PRO A 155 -1.24 8.57 -16.81
N PRO A 156 -2.19 8.19 -17.69
CA PRO A 156 -2.10 6.92 -18.43
C PRO A 156 -0.87 6.79 -19.32
N GLN A 157 -0.31 7.91 -19.77
CA GLN A 157 0.88 7.97 -20.62
C GLN A 157 2.17 7.60 -19.88
N GLU A 158 2.17 7.67 -18.55
CA GLU A 158 3.33 7.33 -17.70
C GLU A 158 3.29 5.87 -17.24
N ARG A 159 2.25 5.10 -17.59
CA ARG A 159 2.13 3.70 -17.19
C ARG A 159 3.20 2.86 -17.89
N ASN A 160 4.07 2.24 -17.09
CA ASN A 160 4.96 1.21 -17.60
C ASN A 160 4.24 -0.14 -17.61
N MET A 161 3.59 -0.47 -18.73
CA MET A 161 2.82 -1.72 -18.87
C MET A 161 3.67 -2.99 -18.73
N GLU A 162 5.00 -2.92 -18.83
CA GLU A 162 5.87 -4.07 -18.56
C GLU A 162 5.88 -4.47 -17.07
N MET A 163 5.52 -3.55 -16.18
CA MET A 163 5.43 -3.78 -14.73
C MET A 163 4.05 -4.25 -14.29
N TRP A 164 3.06 -4.25 -15.19
CA TRP A 164 1.69 -4.67 -14.87
C TRP A 164 1.57 -6.19 -14.96
N PRO A 165 1.10 -6.88 -13.90
CA PRO A 165 0.83 -8.31 -13.94
C PRO A 165 -0.12 -8.68 -15.09
N THR A 166 0.24 -9.71 -15.84
CA THR A 166 -0.63 -10.30 -16.89
C THR A 166 -1.33 -11.57 -16.43
N ASN A 167 -1.03 -12.00 -15.21
CA ASN A 167 -1.68 -13.11 -14.52
C ASN A 167 -2.00 -12.67 -13.08
N PRO A 168 -3.27 -12.55 -12.70
CA PRO A 168 -4.46 -12.94 -13.48
C PRO A 168 -4.72 -12.01 -14.69
N PRO A 169 -5.39 -12.49 -15.76
CA PRO A 169 -5.72 -11.65 -16.93
C PRO A 169 -6.66 -10.47 -16.63
N THR A 170 -7.27 -10.47 -15.44
CA THR A 170 -8.18 -9.43 -14.94
C THR A 170 -7.49 -8.39 -14.08
N PHE A 171 -6.16 -8.44 -13.94
CA PHE A 171 -5.37 -7.40 -13.29
C PHE A 171 -5.36 -6.14 -14.15
#